data_AF-A0A2V6HEV2-F1
#
_entry.id   AF-A0A2V6HEV2-F1
#
_cell.length_a   1.000
_cell.length_b   1.000
_cell.length_c   1.000
_cell.angle_alpha   90.00
_cell.angle_beta   90.00
_cell.angle_gamma   90.00
#
_symmetry.space_group_name_H-M   'P 1'
#
loop_
_entity.id
_entity.type
_entity.pdbx_description
1 polymer ?
#
loop_
_entity_poly.entity_id
_entity_poly.type
_entity_poly.pdbx_seq_one_letter_code
_entity_poly.pdbx_strand_id
1 'polypeptide(L)' 'MQENVEVGFFTDPTVCIGCKACEVACKEWNQVPNDGFTWYGNSYDNTGHLGASTWRHVLFLEQ' A
#
# COMPACT_ATOMS: atom_id res chain seq x y z
N MET A 1 -11.34 -32.40 -8.43
CA MET A 1 -9.92 -32.11 -8.16
C MET A 1 -9.68 -30.69 -8.64
N GLN A 2 -9.42 -29.76 -7.73
CA GLN A 2 -9.10 -28.39 -8.09
C GLN A 2 -7.60 -28.34 -8.36
N GLU A 3 -7.20 -28.05 -9.61
CA GLU A 3 -5.79 -27.90 -9.95
C GLU A 3 -5.26 -26.61 -9.30
N ASN A 4 -4.08 -26.70 -8.68
CA ASN A 4 -3.39 -25.55 -8.12
C ASN A 4 -2.84 -24.70 -9.28
N VAL A 5 -3.61 -23.70 -9.70
CA VAL A 5 -3.16 -22.70 -10.66
C VAL A 5 -2.27 -21.70 -9.94
N GLU A 6 -1.03 -21.55 -10.40
CA GLU A 6 -0.14 -20.50 -9.91
C GLU A 6 -0.66 -19.12 -10.31
N VAL A 7 -0.67 -18.19 -9.35
CA VAL A 7 -1.13 -16.81 -9.55
C VAL A 7 -0.03 -15.82 -9.16
N GLY A 8 -0.02 -14.66 -9.83
CA GLY A 8 0.95 -13.59 -9.59
C GLY A 8 0.34 -12.21 -9.73
N PHE A 9 1.03 -11.20 -9.22
CA PHE A 9 0.61 -9.80 -9.28
C PHE A 9 1.68 -8.95 -9.98
N PHE A 10 1.31 -8.24 -11.05
CA PHE A 10 2.18 -7.27 -11.72
C PHE A 10 1.71 -5.87 -11.36
N THR A 11 2.57 -5.09 -10.70
CA THR A 11 2.30 -3.68 -10.39
C THR A 11 3.15 -2.82 -11.31
N ASP A 12 2.51 -2.10 -12.23
CA ASP A 12 3.18 -1.16 -13.12
C ASP A 12 3.25 0.23 -12.47
N PRO A 13 4.44 0.70 -12.05
CA PRO A 13 4.58 2.02 -11.43
C PRO A 13 4.44 3.16 -12.44
N THR A 14 4.56 2.90 -13.75
CA THR A 14 4.52 3.97 -14.78
C THR A 14 3.12 4.58 -14.94
N VAL A 15 2.07 3.83 -14.56
CA VAL A 15 0.67 4.29 -14.56
C VAL A 15 0.16 4.61 -13.15
N CYS A 16 0.98 4.40 -12.12
CA CYS A 16 0.60 4.65 -10.74
C CYS A 16 0.49 6.17 -10.49
N ILE A 17 -0.69 6.63 -10.06
CA ILE A 17 -0.93 8.05 -9.74
C ILE A 17 -0.71 8.41 -8.27
N GLY A 18 -0.21 7.47 -7.45
CA GLY A 18 0.06 7.71 -6.02
C GLY A 18 -1.19 7.91 -5.14
N CYS A 19 -2.38 7.46 -5.55
CA CYS A 19 -3.63 7.71 -4.81
C CYS A 19 -3.76 7.00 -3.45
N LYS A 20 -2.84 6.08 -3.11
CA LYS A 20 -2.85 5.25 -1.89
C LYS A 20 -4.09 4.36 -1.67
N ALA A 21 -4.99 4.24 -2.65
CA ALA A 21 -6.19 3.41 -2.53
C ALA A 21 -5.87 1.93 -2.22
N CYS A 22 -4.74 1.41 -2.72
CA CYS A 22 -4.31 0.05 -2.44
C CYS A 22 -3.88 -0.18 -0.98
N GLU A 23 -3.41 0.85 -0.27
CA GLU A 23 -3.13 0.76 1.17
C GLU A 23 -4.44 0.70 1.96
N VAL A 24 -5.39 1.58 1.65
CA VAL A 24 -6.72 1.64 2.28
C VAL A 24 -7.48 0.33 2.05
N ALA A 25 -7.50 -0.18 0.82
CA ALA A 25 -8.17 -1.44 0.48
C ALA A 25 -7.53 -2.64 1.20
N CYS A 26 -6.21 -2.65 1.36
CA CYS A 26 -5.52 -3.71 2.10
C CYS A 26 -5.94 -3.73 3.57
N LYS A 27 -5.98 -2.55 4.21
CA LYS A 27 -6.43 -2.42 5.60
C LYS A 27 -7.89 -2.81 5.76
N GLU A 28 -8.77 -2.30 4.90
CA GLU A 28 -10.21 -2.57 4.95
C GLU A 28 -10.51 -4.06 4.78
N TRP A 29 -9.93 -4.70 3.76
CA TRP A 29 -10.19 -6.12 3.50
C TRP A 29 -9.71 -7.02 4.64
N ASN A 30 -8.55 -6.72 5.22
CA ASN A 30 -7.93 -7.54 6.26
C ASN A 30 -8.26 -7.07 7.68
N GLN A 31 -9.12 -6.04 7.83
CA GLN A 31 -9.51 -5.44 9.11
C GLN A 31 -8.30 -5.09 10.00
N VAL A 32 -7.23 -4.59 9.36
CA VAL A 32 -5.98 -4.24 10.04
C VAL A 32 -6.12 -2.84 10.66
N PRO A 33 -5.65 -2.62 11.91
CA PRO A 33 -5.79 -1.31 12.56
C PRO A 33 -5.18 -0.15 11.75
N ASN A 34 -5.75 1.04 11.92
CA ASN A 34 -5.18 2.26 11.37
C ASN A 34 -4.00 2.72 12.23
N ASP A 35 -2.93 3.19 11.59
CA ASP A 35 -1.72 3.72 12.25
C ASP A 35 -1.82 5.22 12.57
N GLY A 36 -2.96 5.82 12.23
CA GLY A 36 -3.22 7.25 12.38
C GLY A 36 -3.02 8.03 11.08
N PHE A 37 -3.42 9.30 11.09
CA PHE A 37 -3.27 10.22 9.96
C PHE A 37 -2.24 11.29 10.32
N THR A 38 -0.97 10.98 10.08
CA THR A 38 0.15 11.87 10.38
C THR A 38 0.66 12.52 9.09
N TRP A 39 0.73 13.85 9.05
CA TRP A 39 1.34 14.57 7.94
C TRP A 39 2.69 15.14 8.38
N TYR A 40 3.78 14.73 7.72
CA TYR A 40 5.14 15.13 8.07
C TYR A 40 5.60 16.41 7.36
N GLY A 41 4.87 16.84 6.31
CA GLY A 41 5.13 18.10 5.60
C GLY A 41 6.35 18.15 4.70
N ASN A 42 7.07 17.04 4.59
CA ASN A 42 8.25 16.88 3.73
C ASN A 42 8.00 15.97 2.51
N SER A 43 6.91 15.21 2.49
CA SER A 43 6.53 14.33 1.38
C SER A 43 5.04 14.00 1.44
N TYR A 44 4.47 13.54 0.32
CA TYR A 44 3.15 12.91 0.27
C TYR A 44 3.14 11.49 0.89
N ASP A 45 4.31 10.94 1.20
CA ASP A 45 4.39 9.71 1.97
C ASP A 45 4.11 9.91 3.47
N ASN A 46 2.85 9.71 3.86
CA ASN A 46 2.41 9.70 5.26
C ASN A 46 2.52 8.33 5.96
N THR A 47 2.87 7.27 5.23
CA THR A 47 2.90 5.89 5.74
C THR A 47 4.30 5.57 6.28
N GLY A 48 5.34 6.01 5.58
CA GLY A 48 6.74 5.98 6.00
C GLY A 48 7.38 4.59 5.93
N HIS A 49 6.80 3.57 6.55
CA HIS A 49 7.34 2.20 6.51
C HIS A 49 6.26 1.12 6.67
N LEU A 50 6.59 -0.09 6.22
CA LEU A 50 5.80 -1.29 6.48
C LEU A 50 5.91 -1.68 7.96
N GLY A 51 4.84 -2.26 8.50
CA GLY A 51 4.78 -2.68 9.90
C GLY A 51 3.69 -3.73 10.13
N ALA A 52 3.47 -4.08 11.40
CA ALA A 52 2.47 -5.09 11.78
C ALA A 52 1.05 -4.75 11.31
N SER A 53 0.73 -3.46 11.21
CA SER A 53 -0.57 -2.93 10.80
C SER A 53 -0.60 -2.35 9.38
N THR A 54 0.54 -2.28 8.68
CA THR A 54 0.66 -1.73 7.32
C THR A 54 1.44 -2.68 6.43
N TRP A 55 0.72 -3.44 5.61
CA TRP A 55 1.28 -4.50 4.77
C TRP A 55 1.50 -4.08 3.32
N ARG A 56 0.92 -2.94 2.94
CA ARG A 56 1.10 -2.31 1.63
C ARG A 56 1.37 -0.84 1.83
N HIS A 57 2.36 -0.34 1.09
CA HIS A 57 2.86 1.02 1.19
C HIS A 57 3.19 1.54 -0.21
N VAL A 58 2.71 2.73 -0.53
CA VAL A 58 3.07 3.52 -1.70
C VAL A 58 4.18 4.49 -1.27
N LEU A 59 5.41 4.15 -1.67
CA LEU A 59 6.58 4.98 -1.47
C LEU A 59 6.65 6.09 -2.54
N PHE A 60 6.89 7.32 -2.11
CA PHE A 60 7.15 8.46 -2.98
C PHE A 60 8.65 8.69 -3.08
N LEU A 61 9.19 8.78 -4.30
CA LEU A 61 10.57 9.13 -4.59
C LEU A 61 10.59 10.42 -5.39
N GLU A 62 10.95 11.51 -4.72
CA GLU A 62 10.88 12.89 -5.24
C GLU A 62 12.30 13.37 -5.58
N GLN A 63 12.48 14.03 -6.73
CA GLN A 63 13.77 14.54 -7.25
C GLN A 63 13.85 16.06 -7.17
#